data_AF-A0A7R9DF56-F1
#
_entry.id   AF-A0A7R9DF56-F1
#
_cell.length_a   1.000
_cell.length_b   1.000
_cell.length_c   1.000
_cell.angle_alpha   90.00
_cell.angle_beta   90.00
_cell.angle_gamma   90.00
#
_symmetry.space_group_name_H-M   'P 1'
#
loop_
_entity.id
_entity.type
_entity.pdbx_description
1 polymer ?
#
loop_
_entity_poly.entity_id
_entity_poly.type
_entity_poly.pdbx_seq_one_letter_code
_entity_poly.pdbx_strand_id
1 'polypeptide(L)'
;MTQESEVLSMLEARMSKLETCIVGSPPNLDSQTSGNTVCDSLLHTNTLVATALSGREKVTAVLKRLDELERYVDPMFEENCSVDTSAKIETILSAEPQIERNLELAQQFSNLVPLLDSKQVRDVTESSGRLEKLTVVLLDSKTRADGVSERVMGLIEQYNAIIQNLTLTFEHWDNVLTRAELSRQSKKEID
;
A
#
# COMPACT_ATOMS: atom_id res chain seq x y z
N MET A 1 -12.81 0.10 27.35
CA MET A 1 -13.88 -0.70 27.99
C MET A 1 -14.03 -2.11 27.38
N THR A 2 -13.86 -2.32 26.07
CA THR A 2 -13.94 -3.67 25.47
C THR A 2 -12.68 -4.52 25.72
N GLN A 3 -11.49 -3.91 25.72
CA GLN A 3 -10.22 -4.62 25.91
C GLN A 3 -10.03 -5.15 27.34
N GLU A 4 -10.55 -4.46 28.35
CA GLU A 4 -10.48 -4.91 29.76
C GLU A 4 -11.38 -6.13 30.02
N SER A 5 -12.54 -6.20 29.36
CA SER A 5 -13.46 -7.35 29.47
C SER A 5 -12.88 -8.62 28.85
N GLU A 6 -12.11 -8.51 27.76
CA GLU A 6 -11.47 -9.65 27.09
C GLU A 6 -10.32 -10.22 27.92
N VAL A 7 -9.52 -9.34 28.54
CA VAL A 7 -8.43 -9.75 29.45
C VAL A 7 -8.98 -10.43 30.71
N LEU A 8 -10.07 -9.91 31.28
CA LEU A 8 -10.77 -10.53 32.42
C LEU A 8 -11.32 -11.92 32.07
N SER A 9 -11.95 -12.07 30.90
CA SER A 9 -12.47 -13.37 30.44
C SER A 9 -11.36 -14.40 30.20
N MET A 10 -10.23 -13.99 29.62
CA MET A 10 -9.08 -14.87 29.44
C MET A 10 -8.46 -15.29 30.78
N LEU A 11 -8.40 -14.38 31.75
CA LEU A 11 -7.88 -14.66 33.09
C LEU A 11 -8.80 -15.61 33.84
N GLU A 12 -10.12 -15.41 33.77
CA GLU A 12 -11.13 -16.28 34.36
C GLU A 12 -11.10 -17.69 33.76
N ALA A 13 -10.97 -17.80 32.43
CA ALA A 13 -10.82 -19.09 31.76
C ALA A 13 -9.53 -19.83 32.18
N ARG A 14 -8.43 -19.10 32.41
CA ARG A 14 -7.18 -19.70 32.93
C ARG A 14 -7.32 -20.11 34.39
N MET A 15 -7.98 -19.30 35.21
CA MET A 15 -8.21 -19.59 36.62
C MET A 15 -9.10 -20.82 36.79
N SER A 16 -10.19 -20.91 36.03
CA SER A 16 -11.07 -22.08 36.00
C SER A 16 -10.34 -23.36 35.57
N LYS A 17 -9.45 -23.28 34.57
CA LYS A 17 -8.57 -24.40 34.20
C LYS A 17 -7.63 -24.80 35.34
N LEU A 18 -7.05 -23.82 36.04
CA LEU A 18 -6.16 -24.08 37.17
C LEU A 18 -6.89 -24.75 38.33
N GLU A 19 -8.08 -24.25 38.67
CA GLU A 19 -8.94 -24.80 39.71
C GLU A 19 -9.36 -26.24 39.38
N THR A 20 -9.77 -26.49 38.14
CA THR A 20 -10.12 -27.84 37.68
C THR A 20 -8.92 -28.80 37.73
N CYS A 21 -7.71 -28.33 37.44
CA CYS A 21 -6.51 -29.17 37.49
C CYS A 21 -6.02 -29.45 38.93
N ILE A 22 -6.16 -28.50 39.85
CA ILE A 22 -5.62 -28.61 41.21
C ILE A 22 -6.62 -29.29 42.16
N VAL A 23 -7.90 -28.91 42.07
CA VAL A 23 -8.97 -29.42 42.94
C VAL A 23 -9.67 -30.63 42.30
N GLY A 24 -9.56 -30.79 40.98
CA GLY A 24 -10.38 -31.73 40.21
C GLY A 24 -11.75 -31.11 39.88
N SER A 25 -12.53 -31.82 39.06
CA SER A 25 -13.97 -31.53 38.91
C SER A 25 -14.63 -31.46 40.28
N PRO A 26 -15.72 -30.70 40.52
CA PRO A 26 -16.41 -30.76 41.79
C PRO A 26 -17.39 -31.95 41.82
N PRO A 27 -17.11 -33.02 42.57
CA PRO A 27 -18.18 -33.87 43.08
C PRO A 27 -18.16 -33.92 44.60
N ASN A 28 -19.35 -33.86 45.18
CA ASN A 28 -19.71 -34.31 46.52
C ASN A 28 -18.90 -33.73 47.70
N LEU A 29 -19.60 -32.88 48.45
CA LEU A 29 -19.26 -32.34 49.78
C LEU A 29 -19.03 -33.40 50.90
N ASP A 30 -18.86 -34.68 50.59
CA ASP A 30 -18.83 -35.75 51.59
C ASP A 30 -17.47 -36.44 51.76
N SER A 31 -16.46 -36.16 50.94
CA SER A 31 -15.09 -36.55 51.26
C SER A 31 -14.41 -35.43 52.03
N GLN A 32 -14.49 -35.53 53.36
CA GLN A 32 -13.59 -34.88 54.31
C GLN A 32 -12.25 -34.54 53.63
N THR A 33 -12.03 -33.25 53.45
CA THR A 33 -10.71 -32.69 53.19
C THR A 33 -9.88 -33.03 54.43
N SER A 34 -9.27 -34.22 54.43
CA SER A 34 -8.14 -34.51 55.30
C SER A 34 -7.20 -33.32 55.16
N GLY A 35 -6.99 -32.59 56.26
CA GLY A 35 -6.37 -31.27 56.33
C GLY A 35 -4.89 -31.21 55.95
N ASN A 36 -4.46 -32.07 55.04
CA ASN A 36 -3.15 -32.04 54.42
C ASN A 36 -3.26 -31.14 53.20
N THR A 37 -2.43 -30.10 53.16
CA THR A 37 -2.36 -29.24 51.98
C THR A 37 -1.97 -30.06 50.75
N VAL A 38 -2.34 -29.63 49.54
CA VAL A 38 -1.91 -30.31 48.30
C VAL A 38 -0.37 -30.46 48.30
N CYS A 39 0.35 -29.49 48.84
CA CYS A 39 1.79 -29.57 49.10
C CYS A 39 2.19 -30.74 50.00
N ASP A 40 1.51 -30.99 51.11
CA ASP A 40 1.83 -32.10 52.01
C ASP A 40 1.56 -33.45 51.35
N SER A 41 0.48 -33.57 50.56
CA SER A 41 0.19 -34.77 49.79
C SER A 41 1.21 -35.00 48.67
N LEU A 42 1.68 -33.93 48.01
CA LEU A 42 2.71 -33.99 46.98
C LEU A 42 4.07 -34.34 47.58
N LEU A 43 4.40 -33.80 48.75
CA LEU A 43 5.64 -34.10 49.47
C LEU A 43 5.62 -35.54 49.99
N HIS A 44 4.48 -36.02 50.48
CA HIS A 44 4.29 -37.41 50.88
C HIS A 44 4.41 -38.38 49.70
N THR A 45 3.78 -38.08 48.57
CA THR A 45 3.89 -38.91 47.36
C THR A 45 5.30 -38.87 46.78
N ASN A 46 5.96 -37.71 46.76
CA ASN A 46 7.36 -37.58 46.32
C ASN A 46 8.30 -38.38 47.22
N THR A 47 8.16 -38.30 48.55
CA THR A 47 8.97 -39.10 49.48
C THR A 47 8.70 -40.60 49.35
N LEU A 48 7.46 -41.02 49.09
CA LEU A 48 7.10 -42.42 48.83
C LEU A 48 7.70 -42.92 47.51
N VAL A 49 7.61 -42.11 46.45
CA VAL A 49 8.23 -42.39 45.15
C VAL A 49 9.76 -42.44 45.27
N ALA A 50 10.38 -41.49 45.97
CA ALA A 50 11.82 -41.45 46.20
C ALA A 50 12.29 -42.67 47.00
N THR A 51 11.55 -43.07 48.03
CA THR A 51 11.82 -44.28 48.82
C THR A 51 11.66 -45.55 47.97
N ALA A 52 10.65 -45.62 47.10
CA ALA A 52 10.44 -46.73 46.18
C ALA A 52 11.49 -46.81 45.06
N LEU A 53 12.04 -45.66 44.63
CA LEU A 53 13.13 -45.57 43.65
C LEU A 53 14.51 -45.80 44.27
N SER A 54 14.68 -45.58 45.58
CA SER A 54 15.97 -45.65 46.30
C SER A 54 16.63 -47.05 46.31
N GLY A 55 15.99 -48.08 45.74
CA GLY A 55 16.59 -49.40 45.51
C GLY A 55 16.45 -49.92 44.08
N ARG A 56 15.96 -49.10 43.13
CA ARG A 56 15.65 -49.49 41.75
C ARG A 56 16.34 -48.58 40.74
N GLU A 57 17.67 -48.59 40.73
CA GLU A 57 18.49 -47.78 39.80
C GLU A 57 18.08 -47.93 38.33
N LYS A 58 17.64 -49.13 37.92
CA LYS A 58 17.14 -49.38 36.56
C LYS A 58 15.89 -48.57 36.22
N VAL A 59 14.98 -48.37 37.18
CA VAL A 59 13.76 -47.58 36.99
C VAL A 59 14.11 -46.10 36.94
N THR A 60 15.02 -45.65 37.80
CA THR A 60 15.54 -44.27 37.77
C THR A 60 16.27 -43.96 36.46
N ALA A 61 16.99 -44.94 35.89
CA ALA A 61 17.63 -44.82 34.59
C ALA A 61 16.60 -44.74 33.45
N VAL A 62 15.52 -45.52 33.50
CA VAL A 62 14.42 -45.43 32.52
C VAL A 62 13.68 -44.11 32.64
N LEU A 63 13.46 -43.60 33.86
CA LEU A 63 12.79 -42.32 34.08
C LEU A 63 13.60 -41.15 33.48
N LYS A 64 14.93 -41.19 33.57
CA LYS A 64 15.81 -40.22 32.90
C LYS A 64 15.80 -40.34 31.37
N ARG A 65 15.55 -41.54 30.85
CA ARG A 65 15.39 -41.79 29.41
C ARG A 65 13.96 -41.52 28.93
N LEU A 66 13.03 -41.17 29.82
CA LEU A 66 11.67 -40.82 29.44
C LEU A 66 11.64 -39.51 28.65
N ASP A 67 12.43 -38.51 29.04
CA ASP A 67 12.57 -37.24 28.31
C ASP A 67 13.17 -37.46 26.90
N GLU A 68 14.11 -38.41 26.79
CA GLU A 68 14.66 -38.82 25.49
C GLU A 68 13.61 -39.57 24.67
N LEU A 69 12.83 -40.46 25.30
CA LEU A 69 11.78 -41.22 24.64
C LEU A 69 10.62 -40.31 24.18
N GLU A 70 10.27 -39.28 24.95
CA GLU A 70 9.30 -38.26 24.57
C GLU A 70 9.75 -37.55 23.28
N ARG A 71 11.04 -37.22 23.17
CA ARG A 71 11.62 -36.69 21.92
C ARG A 71 11.57 -37.67 20.75
N TYR A 72 11.80 -38.96 21.00
CA TYR A 72 11.72 -39.98 19.93
C TYR A 72 10.29 -40.32 19.52
N VAL A 73 9.30 -40.04 20.38
CA VAL A 73 7.87 -40.23 20.09
C VAL A 73 7.26 -39.02 19.37
N ASP A 74 7.94 -37.88 19.34
CA ASP A 74 7.52 -36.73 18.55
C ASP A 74 7.62 -37.07 17.04
N PRO A 75 6.50 -37.11 16.30
CA PRO A 75 6.51 -37.40 14.86
C PRO A 75 7.34 -36.39 14.04
N MET A 76 7.59 -35.20 14.59
CA MET A 76 8.47 -34.19 13.97
C MET A 76 9.97 -34.50 14.14
N PHE A 77 10.33 -35.42 15.03
CA PHE A 77 11.74 -35.80 15.26
C PHE A 77 12.30 -36.62 14.10
N GLU A 78 11.52 -37.58 13.58
CA GLU A 78 11.90 -38.34 12.40
C GLU A 78 11.93 -37.44 11.16
N GLU A 79 10.96 -36.55 10.97
CA GLU A 79 10.92 -35.69 9.78
C GLU A 79 12.15 -34.76 9.69
N ASN A 80 12.66 -34.25 10.80
CA ASN A 80 13.82 -33.36 10.79
C ASN A 80 15.17 -34.10 10.71
N CYS A 81 15.25 -35.33 11.23
CA CYS A 81 16.51 -36.09 11.29
C CYS A 81 16.65 -37.12 10.15
N SER A 82 15.56 -37.54 9.52
CA SER A 82 15.53 -38.65 8.54
C SER A 82 15.44 -38.24 7.08
N VAL A 83 15.37 -36.93 6.75
CA VAL A 83 15.47 -36.54 5.33
C VAL A 83 16.85 -36.97 4.85
N ASP A 84 16.85 -38.03 4.06
CA ASP A 84 18.04 -38.62 3.48
C ASP A 84 18.83 -37.53 2.74
N THR A 85 20.14 -37.59 2.84
CA THR A 85 21.01 -36.57 2.23
C THR A 85 20.82 -36.55 0.71
N SER A 86 20.49 -37.70 0.11
CA SER A 86 20.10 -37.81 -1.29
C SER A 86 18.81 -37.04 -1.59
N ALA A 87 17.78 -37.16 -0.75
CA ALA A 87 16.52 -36.44 -0.91
C ALA A 87 16.72 -34.92 -0.76
N LYS A 88 17.58 -34.47 0.16
CA LYS A 88 17.94 -33.04 0.27
C LYS A 88 18.59 -32.53 -1.01
N ILE A 89 19.53 -33.28 -1.58
CA ILE A 89 20.20 -32.90 -2.83
C ILE A 89 19.18 -32.81 -3.97
N GLU A 90 18.28 -33.78 -4.10
CA GLU A 90 17.24 -33.77 -5.13
C GLU A 90 16.27 -32.59 -4.95
N THR A 91 15.87 -32.28 -3.72
CA THR A 91 15.02 -31.10 -3.45
C THR A 91 15.72 -29.79 -3.81
N ILE A 92 17.03 -29.68 -3.55
CA ILE A 92 17.81 -28.49 -3.89
C ILE A 92 17.96 -28.36 -5.42
N LEU A 93 18.27 -29.46 -6.11
CA LEU A 93 18.38 -29.49 -7.57
C LEU A 93 17.03 -29.18 -8.24
N SER A 94 15.92 -29.69 -7.72
CA SER A 94 14.58 -29.34 -8.21
C SER A 94 14.23 -27.87 -7.95
N ALA A 95 14.79 -27.26 -6.90
CA ALA A 95 14.55 -25.87 -6.54
C ALA A 95 15.54 -24.88 -7.20
N GLU A 96 16.63 -25.38 -7.81
CA GLU A 96 17.64 -24.59 -8.52
C GLU A 96 17.06 -23.53 -9.47
N PRO A 97 16.14 -23.85 -10.41
CA PRO A 97 15.60 -22.83 -11.33
C PRO A 97 14.76 -21.76 -10.61
N GLN A 98 14.20 -22.08 -9.44
CA GLN A 98 13.48 -21.11 -8.63
C GLN A 98 14.46 -20.21 -7.87
N ILE A 99 15.57 -20.76 -7.38
CA ILE A 99 16.64 -20.00 -6.72
C ILE A 99 17.31 -19.05 -7.72
N GLU A 100 17.62 -19.50 -8.93
CA GLU A 100 18.18 -18.65 -9.99
C GLU A 100 17.24 -17.49 -10.35
N ARG A 101 15.96 -17.79 -10.57
CA ARG A 101 14.95 -16.76 -10.84
C ARG A 101 14.86 -15.74 -9.70
N ASN A 102 14.90 -16.21 -8.45
CA ASN A 102 14.85 -15.33 -7.29
C ASN A 102 16.12 -14.46 -7.18
N LEU A 103 17.28 -14.99 -7.56
CA LEU A 103 18.54 -14.24 -7.60
C LEU A 103 18.50 -13.17 -8.69
N GLU A 104 18.02 -13.49 -9.89
CA GLU A 104 17.82 -12.51 -10.97
C GLU A 104 16.88 -11.39 -10.53
N LEU A 105 15.74 -11.74 -9.92
CA LEU A 105 14.78 -10.77 -9.41
C LEU A 105 15.37 -9.91 -8.29
N ALA A 106 16.14 -10.50 -7.38
CA ALA A 106 16.81 -9.76 -6.32
C ALA A 106 17.87 -8.80 -6.87
N GLN A 107 18.59 -9.20 -7.90
CA GLN A 107 19.59 -8.36 -8.58
C GLN A 107 18.90 -7.22 -9.35
N GLN A 108 17.79 -7.49 -10.03
CA GLN A 108 16.95 -6.44 -10.63
C GLN A 108 16.48 -5.47 -9.56
N PHE A 109 15.97 -5.96 -8.43
CA PHE A 109 15.51 -5.11 -7.34
C PHE A 109 16.65 -4.24 -6.79
N SER A 110 17.83 -4.81 -6.56
CA SER A 110 19.02 -4.07 -6.13
C SER A 110 19.42 -2.97 -7.11
N ASN A 111 19.21 -3.18 -8.42
CA ASN A 111 19.47 -2.17 -9.44
C ASN A 111 18.40 -1.06 -9.46
N LEU A 112 17.16 -1.39 -9.08
CA LEU A 112 16.03 -0.45 -9.06
C LEU A 112 15.95 0.38 -7.76
N VAL A 113 16.41 -0.15 -6.63
CA VAL A 113 16.48 0.58 -5.33
C VAL A 113 17.15 1.96 -5.44
N PRO A 114 18.32 2.12 -6.08
CA PRO A 114 18.95 3.45 -6.20
C PRO A 114 18.18 4.41 -7.13
N LEU A 115 17.26 3.93 -7.97
CA LEU A 115 16.39 4.80 -8.78
C LEU A 115 15.27 5.42 -7.94
N LEU A 116 14.82 4.73 -6.88
CA LEU A 116 13.83 5.25 -5.94
C LEU A 116 14.39 6.40 -5.10
N ASP A 117 15.67 6.35 -4.76
CA ASP A 117 16.40 7.44 -4.09
C ASP A 117 17.00 8.46 -5.08
N SER A 118 16.65 8.36 -6.36
CA SER A 118 17.13 9.32 -7.34
C SER A 118 16.58 10.70 -7.01
N LYS A 119 17.48 11.70 -7.01
CA LYS A 119 17.13 13.11 -6.77
C LYS A 119 15.98 13.58 -7.67
N GLN A 120 15.88 13.03 -8.88
CA GLN A 120 14.81 13.33 -9.84
C GLN A 120 13.41 13.05 -9.28
N VAL A 121 13.21 11.93 -8.58
CA VAL A 121 11.91 11.59 -7.95
C VAL A 121 11.62 12.53 -6.77
N ARG A 122 12.65 12.91 -6.01
CA ARG A 122 12.51 13.85 -4.89
C ARG A 122 12.25 15.29 -5.35
N ASP A 123 12.86 15.68 -6.46
CA ASP A 123 12.74 17.01 -7.05
C ASP A 123 11.44 17.17 -7.87
N VAL A 124 10.62 16.11 -8.02
CA VAL A 124 9.27 16.19 -8.62
C VAL A 124 8.39 17.16 -7.83
N THR A 125 8.46 17.16 -6.51
CA THR A 125 7.64 18.07 -5.69
C THR A 125 8.03 19.53 -5.89
N GLU A 126 9.33 19.82 -6.03
CA GLU A 126 9.83 21.17 -6.31
C GLU A 126 9.48 21.63 -7.74
N SER A 127 9.66 20.73 -8.72
CA SER A 127 9.31 21.01 -10.11
C SER A 127 7.80 21.15 -10.33
N SER A 128 6.97 20.44 -9.55
CA SER A 128 5.51 20.61 -9.53
C SER A 128 5.10 22.02 -9.12
N GLY A 129 5.69 22.57 -8.05
CA GLY A 129 5.43 23.95 -7.63
C GLY A 129 5.90 25.00 -8.66
N ARG A 130 6.98 24.72 -9.40
CA ARG A 130 7.41 25.57 -10.53
C ARG A 130 6.47 25.45 -11.73
N LEU A 131 5.96 24.25 -12.01
CA LEU A 131 5.00 23.98 -13.08
C LEU A 131 3.65 24.64 -12.82
N GLU A 132 3.19 24.65 -11.57
CA GLU A 132 1.97 25.36 -11.18
C GLU A 132 2.10 26.87 -11.44
N LYS A 133 3.21 27.49 -10.99
CA LYS A 133 3.51 28.90 -11.29
C LYS A 133 3.58 29.16 -12.79
N LEU A 134 4.21 28.27 -13.55
CA LEU A 134 4.29 28.40 -15.01
C LEU A 134 2.90 28.29 -15.66
N THR A 135 2.05 27.39 -15.17
CA THR A 135 0.67 27.23 -15.64
C THR A 135 -0.13 28.51 -15.45
N VAL A 136 0.01 29.18 -14.30
CA VAL A 136 -0.63 30.49 -14.05
C VAL A 136 -0.15 31.55 -15.04
N VAL A 137 1.17 31.64 -15.26
CA VAL A 137 1.74 32.60 -16.23
C VAL A 137 1.30 32.31 -17.66
N LEU A 138 1.21 31.03 -18.04
CA LEU A 138 0.72 30.62 -19.36
C LEU A 138 -0.75 30.99 -19.55
N LEU A 139 -1.58 30.83 -18.52
CA LEU A 139 -2.98 31.21 -18.56
C LEU A 139 -3.16 32.72 -18.71
N ASP A 140 -2.37 33.52 -17.98
CA ASP A 140 -2.38 34.99 -18.12
C ASP A 140 -1.91 35.42 -19.51
N SER A 141 -0.80 34.85 -19.99
CA SER A 141 -0.27 35.11 -21.34
C SER A 141 -1.31 34.78 -22.42
N LYS A 142 -2.01 33.66 -22.29
CA LYS A 142 -3.08 33.27 -23.21
C LYS A 142 -4.24 34.27 -23.17
N THR A 143 -4.71 34.64 -21.98
CA THR A 143 -5.80 35.62 -21.81
C THR A 143 -5.42 36.97 -22.43
N ARG A 144 -4.17 37.40 -22.28
CA ARG A 144 -3.65 38.61 -22.92
C ARG A 144 -3.60 38.48 -24.44
N ALA A 145 -3.17 37.34 -24.97
CA ALA A 145 -3.14 37.08 -26.41
C ALA A 145 -4.56 37.10 -27.01
N ASP A 146 -5.52 36.46 -26.35
CA ASP A 146 -6.92 36.43 -26.76
C ASP A 146 -7.51 37.86 -26.77
N GLY A 147 -7.28 38.65 -25.72
CA GLY A 147 -7.74 40.05 -25.67
C GLY A 147 -7.04 40.98 -26.67
N VAL A 148 -5.81 40.69 -27.08
CA VAL A 148 -5.16 41.40 -28.21
C VAL A 148 -5.81 40.99 -29.52
N SER A 149 -6.06 39.70 -29.72
CA SER A 149 -6.70 39.18 -30.93
C SER A 149 -8.09 39.77 -31.13
N GLU A 150 -8.90 39.84 -30.08
CA GLU A 150 -10.24 40.45 -30.11
C GLU A 150 -10.19 41.93 -30.49
N ARG A 151 -9.26 42.70 -29.90
CA ARG A 151 -9.09 44.12 -30.26
C ARG A 151 -8.65 44.31 -31.71
N VAL A 152 -7.74 43.47 -32.21
CA VAL A 152 -7.30 43.52 -33.61
C VAL A 152 -8.47 43.17 -34.54
N MET A 153 -9.24 42.13 -34.22
CA MET A 153 -10.42 41.76 -34.99
C MET A 153 -11.45 42.90 -35.04
N GLY A 154 -11.76 43.51 -33.89
CA GLY A 154 -12.66 44.66 -33.84
C GLY A 154 -12.14 45.88 -34.60
N LEU A 155 -10.82 46.07 -34.68
CA LEU A 155 -10.22 47.14 -35.49
C LEU A 155 -10.30 46.84 -36.99
N ILE A 156 -10.13 45.57 -37.38
CA ILE A 156 -10.31 45.12 -38.77
C ILE A 156 -11.78 45.30 -39.20
N GLU A 157 -12.74 44.97 -38.34
CA GLU A 157 -14.15 45.20 -38.62
C GLU A 157 -14.47 46.68 -38.81
N GLN A 158 -13.97 47.55 -37.94
CA GLN A 158 -14.10 49.01 -38.08
C GLN A 158 -13.46 49.51 -39.37
N TYR A 159 -12.25 49.05 -39.69
CA TYR A 159 -11.57 49.40 -40.93
C TYR A 159 -12.40 48.97 -42.15
N ASN A 160 -12.89 47.73 -42.17
CA ASN A 160 -13.75 47.23 -43.24
C ASN A 160 -15.03 48.06 -43.40
N ALA A 161 -15.65 48.45 -42.29
CA ALA A 161 -16.82 49.33 -42.31
C ALA A 161 -16.50 50.72 -42.88
N ILE A 162 -15.36 51.31 -42.51
CA ILE A 162 -14.91 52.59 -43.05
C ILE A 162 -14.65 52.49 -44.55
N ILE A 163 -13.96 51.44 -45.00
CA ILE A 163 -13.69 51.22 -46.43
C ILE A 163 -14.98 51.03 -47.22
N GLN A 164 -15.93 50.23 -46.72
CA GLN A 164 -17.23 50.06 -47.39
C GLN A 164 -17.99 51.39 -47.53
N ASN A 165 -18.06 52.17 -46.45
CA ASN A 165 -18.69 53.50 -46.50
C ASN A 165 -17.97 54.42 -47.48
N LEU A 166 -16.63 54.43 -47.47
CA LEU A 166 -15.84 55.22 -48.39
C LEU A 166 -16.10 54.81 -49.85
N THR A 167 -16.14 53.51 -50.15
CA THR A 167 -16.50 53.00 -51.49
C THR A 167 -17.89 53.47 -51.91
N LEU A 168 -18.91 53.38 -51.05
CA LEU A 168 -20.26 53.86 -51.34
C LEU A 168 -20.29 55.38 -51.57
N THR A 169 -19.54 56.16 -50.79
CA THR A 169 -19.44 57.61 -51.00
C THR A 169 -18.76 57.97 -52.31
N PHE A 170 -17.71 57.23 -52.71
CA PHE A 170 -17.05 57.43 -53.99
C PHE A 170 -17.96 57.08 -55.16
N GLU A 171 -18.70 55.96 -55.08
CA GLU A 171 -19.71 55.61 -56.09
C GLU A 171 -20.81 56.68 -56.17
N HIS A 172 -21.26 57.21 -55.03
CA HIS A 172 -22.23 58.30 -55.00
C HIS A 172 -21.69 59.56 -55.68
N TRP A 173 -20.44 59.93 -55.39
CA TRP A 173 -19.78 61.09 -55.98
C TRP A 173 -19.58 60.93 -57.49
N ASP A 174 -19.18 59.73 -57.93
CA ASP A 174 -19.03 59.39 -59.35
C ASP A 174 -20.36 59.53 -60.08
N ASN A 175 -21.44 58.97 -59.53
CA ASN A 175 -22.79 59.13 -60.09
C ASN A 175 -23.24 60.61 -60.18
N VAL A 176 -22.93 61.43 -59.16
CA VAL A 176 -23.23 62.87 -59.18
C VAL A 176 -22.42 63.57 -60.26
N LEU A 177 -21.14 63.25 -60.40
CA LEU A 177 -20.25 63.81 -61.42
C LEU A 177 -20.72 63.42 -62.83
N THR A 178 -21.01 62.13 -63.09
CA THR A 178 -21.53 61.66 -64.38
C THR A 178 -22.84 62.36 -64.75
N ARG A 179 -23.76 62.54 -63.80
CA ARG A 179 -25.01 63.30 -64.05
C ARG A 179 -24.73 64.76 -64.42
N ALA A 180 -23.80 65.41 -63.73
CA ALA A 180 -23.39 66.77 -64.04
C ALA A 180 -22.73 66.87 -65.43
N GLU A 181 -21.90 65.89 -65.80
CA GLU A 181 -21.26 65.81 -67.13
C GLU A 181 -22.29 65.61 -68.25
N LEU A 182 -23.24 64.67 -68.11
CA LEU A 182 -24.31 64.45 -69.09
C LEU A 182 -25.20 65.70 -69.28
N SER A 183 -25.49 66.43 -68.20
CA SER A 183 -26.24 67.68 -68.26
C SER A 183 -25.48 68.81 -68.97
N ARG A 184 -24.14 68.78 -68.94
CA ARG A 184 -23.28 69.73 -69.66
C ARG A 184 -23.06 69.33 -71.12
N GLN A 185 -22.99 68.04 -71.41
CA GLN A 185 -22.75 67.52 -72.76
C GLN A 185 -23.99 67.67 -73.64
N SER A 186 -25.18 67.38 -73.10
CA SER A 186 -26.46 67.66 -73.78
C SER A 186 -26.69 69.15 -74.07
N LYS A 187 -26.05 70.07 -73.33
CA LYS A 187 -26.13 71.51 -73.58
C LYS A 187 -25.15 72.00 -74.66
N LYS A 188 -24.18 71.19 -75.07
CA LYS A 188 -23.24 71.50 -76.17
C LYS A 188 -23.67 70.93 -77.53
N GLU A 189 -24.54 69.93 -77.55
CA GLU A 189 -25.08 69.30 -78.78
C GLU A 189 -26.32 70.03 -79.35
N ILE A 190 -26.80 71.09 -78.68
CA ILE A 190 -28.02 71.84 -79.05
C ILE A 190 -27.69 73.26 -79.59
N ASP A 191 -26.41 73.58 -79.82
CA ASP A 191 -25.96 74.86 -80.42
C ASP A 191 -25.22 74.62 -81.74
#